data_AF-A0AAN7LQV3-F1
#
_entry.id   AF-A0AAN7LQV3-F1
#
_cell.length_a   1.000
_cell.length_b   1.000
_cell.length_c   1.000
_cell.angle_alpha   90.00
_cell.angle_beta   90.00
_cell.angle_gamma   90.00
#
_symmetry.space_group_name_H-M   'P 1'
#
loop_
_entity.id
_entity.type
_entity.pdbx_description
1 polymer ?
#
loop_
_entity_poly.entity_id
_entity_poly.type
_entity_poly.pdbx_seq_one_letter_code
_entity_poly.pdbx_strand_id
1 'polypeptide(L)'
;MSAGKHHHLLRLVLSCRKITAEVINPADSSIIAMASSTEQEFLARTSVKLGRFPRPRQGIGPWGLWDVNVASRVGEKLGLRLREVGVSGVGIDLAEELSRPIRHRYMVLPLFESVRRVGVDVDGADKLGEMRFSNETAAVIG
;
A
#
# COMPACT_ATOMS: atom_id res chain seq x y z
N MET A 1 -13.95 24.08 13.17
CA MET A 1 -12.48 24.19 13.19
C MET A 1 -11.92 22.77 13.32
N SER A 2 -11.63 22.10 12.21
CA SER A 2 -11.11 20.73 12.22
C SER A 2 -9.60 20.78 12.03
N ALA A 3 -8.87 20.33 13.04
CA ALA A 3 -7.41 20.28 13.06
C ALA A 3 -6.92 19.19 12.09
N GLY A 4 -6.61 19.57 10.86
CA GLY A 4 -5.97 18.69 9.87
C GLY A 4 -4.50 18.46 10.23
N LYS A 5 -4.23 17.53 11.16
CA LYS A 5 -2.89 17.20 11.66
C LYS A 5 -2.08 16.29 10.73
N HIS A 6 -2.51 16.07 9.49
CA HIS A 6 -1.82 15.22 8.51
C HIS A 6 -1.62 15.99 7.21
N HIS A 7 -0.56 16.78 7.14
CA HIS A 7 -0.19 17.56 5.96
C HIS A 7 0.44 16.71 4.85
N HIS A 8 0.39 15.38 4.92
CA HIS A 8 1.08 14.52 3.96
C HIS A 8 0.14 13.44 3.46
N LEU A 9 0.00 13.35 2.14
CA LEU A 9 -0.88 12.40 1.49
C LEU A 9 -0.09 11.20 1.00
N LEU A 10 -0.54 10.01 1.35
CA LEU A 10 -0.04 8.75 0.85
C LEU A 10 -0.76 8.38 -0.44
N ARG A 11 -0.03 8.44 -1.56
CA ARG A 11 -0.51 8.04 -2.88
C ARG A 11 0.06 6.68 -3.27
N LEU A 12 -0.81 5.79 -3.73
CA LEU A 12 -0.43 4.45 -4.19
C LEU A 12 -0.53 4.35 -5.71
N VAL A 13 0.59 4.07 -6.35
CA VAL A 13 0.65 3.80 -7.80
C VAL A 13 0.77 2.30 -7.99
N LEU A 14 -0.36 1.67 -8.29
CA LEU A 14 -0.47 0.23 -8.51
C LEU A 14 -0.41 -0.11 -10.00
N SER A 15 0.39 -1.11 -10.35
CA SER A 15 0.40 -1.75 -11.66
C SER A 15 0.32 -3.26 -11.51
N CYS A 16 0.07 -4.02 -12.58
CA CYS A 16 0.08 -5.49 -12.54
C CYS A 16 1.44 -6.07 -12.14
N ARG A 17 2.53 -5.30 -12.32
CA ARG A 17 3.92 -5.77 -12.07
C ARG A 17 4.63 -5.08 -10.92
N LYS A 18 4.13 -3.95 -10.42
CA LYS A 18 4.79 -3.19 -9.35
C LYS A 18 3.79 -2.43 -8.50
N ILE A 19 4.19 -2.21 -7.25
CA ILE A 19 3.51 -1.33 -6.31
C ILE A 19 4.51 -0.25 -5.90
N THR A 20 4.10 1.00 -6.05
CA THR A 20 4.84 2.16 -5.56
C THR A 20 3.96 2.91 -4.57
N ALA A 21 4.52 3.24 -3.41
CA ALA A 21 3.92 4.10 -2.43
C ALA A 21 4.71 5.41 -2.37
N GLU A 22 4.02 6.53 -2.51
CA GLU A 22 4.61 7.87 -2.54
C GLU A 22 3.92 8.72 -1.49
N VAL A 23 4.68 9.50 -0.74
CA VAL A 23 4.14 10.47 0.22
C VAL A 23 4.41 11.86 -0.32
N ILE A 24 3.34 12.62 -0.48
CA ILE A 24 3.31 13.91 -1.15
C ILE A 24 2.88 14.98 -0.15
N ASN A 25 3.54 16.13 -0.18
CA ASN A 25 3.05 17.34 0.47
C ASN A 25 1.96 17.99 -0.41
N PRO A 26 0.69 18.07 0.00
CA PRO A 26 -0.37 18.72 -0.76
C PRO A 26 -0.16 20.24 -0.91
N ALA A 27 0.68 20.87 -0.08
CA ALA A 27 0.98 22.29 -0.20
C ALA A 27 1.84 22.60 -1.45
N ASP A 28 2.88 21.79 -1.68
CA ASP A 28 3.90 22.05 -2.72
C ASP A 28 3.97 20.95 -3.79
N SER A 29 3.13 19.92 -3.70
CA SER A 29 3.17 18.70 -4.53
C SER A 29 4.54 17.99 -4.55
N SER A 30 5.38 18.24 -3.55
CA SER A 30 6.71 17.63 -3.44
C SER A 30 6.62 16.21 -2.87
N ILE A 31 7.45 15.31 -3.41
CA ILE A 31 7.56 13.93 -2.93
C ILE A 31 8.53 13.91 -1.75
N ILE A 32 8.01 13.65 -0.56
CA ILE A 32 8.78 13.59 0.69
C ILE A 32 9.49 12.24 0.81
N ALA A 33 8.76 11.17 0.51
CA ALA A 33 9.26 9.82 0.56
C ALA A 33 8.60 8.98 -0.53
N MET A 34 9.32 7.98 -1.01
CA MET A 34 8.82 6.99 -1.95
C MET A 34 9.26 5.62 -1.45
N ALA A 35 8.53 4.56 -1.80
CA ALA A 35 8.99 3.20 -1.70
C ALA A 35 8.38 2.40 -2.85
N SER A 36 9.21 1.72 -3.65
CA SER A 36 8.74 0.87 -4.75
C SER A 36 9.22 -0.58 -4.61
N SER A 37 8.39 -1.51 -5.07
CA SER A 37 8.76 -2.92 -5.22
C SER A 37 9.88 -3.16 -6.23
N THR A 38 10.24 -2.17 -7.06
CA THR A 38 11.31 -2.26 -8.06
C THR A 38 12.63 -1.66 -7.61
N GLU A 39 12.73 -1.13 -6.38
CA GLU A 39 14.01 -0.62 -5.88
C GLU A 39 15.06 -1.73 -5.76
N GLN A 40 16.33 -1.36 -5.92
CA GLN A 40 17.47 -2.27 -6.12
C GLN A 40 17.65 -3.32 -5.01
N GLU A 41 17.21 -3.01 -3.78
CA GLU A 41 17.21 -3.93 -2.63
C GLU A 41 16.12 -5.02 -2.70
N PHE A 42 15.08 -4.84 -3.50
CA PHE A 42 14.07 -5.86 -3.81
C PHE A 42 14.45 -6.68 -5.05
N LEU A 43 15.35 -6.17 -5.90
CA LEU A 43 15.81 -6.86 -7.11
C LEU A 43 16.69 -8.07 -6.81
N ALA A 44 17.39 -8.11 -5.67
CA ALA A 44 18.18 -9.27 -5.25
C ALA A 44 17.35 -10.57 -5.16
N ARG A 45 16.03 -10.47 -5.00
CA ARG A 45 15.10 -11.63 -5.02
C ARG A 45 14.23 -11.72 -6.29
N THR A 46 14.12 -10.63 -7.05
CA THR A 46 13.33 -10.58 -8.30
C THR A 46 14.15 -11.04 -9.51
N SER A 47 15.46 -10.79 -9.52
CA SER A 47 16.37 -11.15 -10.62
C SER A 47 16.46 -12.66 -10.86
N VAL A 48 16.26 -13.48 -9.82
CA VAL A 48 16.24 -14.95 -9.93
C VAL A 48 15.04 -15.48 -10.73
N LYS A 49 14.02 -14.65 -10.99
CA LYS A 49 12.79 -15.04 -11.71
C LYS A 49 12.62 -14.37 -13.09
N LEU A 50 13.56 -13.52 -13.52
CA LEU A 50 13.48 -12.85 -14.83
C LEU A 50 13.74 -13.77 -16.03
N GLY A 51 14.22 -15.00 -15.82
CA GLY A 51 14.48 -15.98 -16.88
C GLY A 51 13.46 -17.13 -17.01
N ARG A 52 12.38 -17.13 -16.22
CA ARG A 52 11.35 -18.18 -16.30
C ARG A 52 9.98 -17.53 -16.31
N PHE A 53 9.16 -17.86 -17.30
CA PHE A 53 7.72 -17.58 -17.26
C PHE A 53 7.20 -17.88 -15.85
N PRO A 54 6.64 -16.90 -15.13
CA PRO A 54 6.16 -17.14 -13.78
C PRO A 54 5.04 -18.16 -13.90
N ARG A 55 5.29 -19.39 -13.44
CA ARG A 55 4.20 -20.34 -13.21
C ARG A 55 3.22 -19.63 -12.27
N PRO A 56 1.94 -19.49 -12.64
CA PRO A 56 0.96 -18.87 -11.77
C PRO A 56 1.01 -19.61 -10.43
N ARG A 57 1.30 -18.89 -9.36
CA ARG A 57 1.20 -19.43 -8.01
C ARG A 57 -0.29 -19.76 -7.83
N GLN A 58 -0.62 -21.02 -7.56
CA GLN A 58 -2.01 -21.46 -7.40
C GLN A 58 -2.74 -20.49 -6.45
N GLY A 59 -3.76 -19.80 -6.96
CA GLY A 59 -4.56 -18.80 -6.24
C GLY A 59 -4.40 -17.34 -6.69
N ILE A 60 -3.31 -16.98 -7.38
CA ILE A 60 -3.12 -15.64 -7.95
C ILE A 60 -2.96 -15.81 -9.46
N GLY A 61 -3.93 -15.30 -10.22
CA GLY A 61 -3.93 -15.39 -11.67
C GLY A 61 -2.65 -14.82 -12.30
N PRO A 62 -2.45 -15.00 -13.62
CA PRO A 62 -1.19 -14.69 -14.35
C PRO A 62 -0.77 -13.20 -14.35
N TRP A 63 -1.44 -12.35 -13.57
CA TRP A 63 -1.40 -10.90 -13.64
C TRP A 63 -0.71 -10.20 -12.45
N GLY A 64 -0.19 -10.94 -11.46
CA GLY A 64 0.36 -10.34 -10.24
C GLY A 64 1.79 -10.74 -9.96
N LEU A 65 2.75 -9.85 -10.25
CA LEU A 65 4.14 -10.04 -9.80
C LEU A 65 4.33 -9.60 -8.33
N TRP A 66 3.43 -8.77 -7.81
CA TRP A 66 3.40 -8.34 -6.40
C TRP A 66 2.26 -9.03 -5.64
N ASP A 67 2.47 -9.20 -4.34
CA ASP A 67 1.65 -10.00 -3.42
C ASP A 67 1.52 -9.24 -2.08
N VAL A 68 0.67 -9.69 -1.16
CA VAL A 68 0.49 -9.10 0.18
C VAL A 68 1.80 -8.92 0.94
N ASN A 69 2.73 -9.88 0.78
CA ASN A 69 4.07 -9.83 1.36
C ASN A 69 4.93 -8.71 0.75
N VAL A 70 4.79 -8.44 -0.54
CA VAL A 70 5.51 -7.34 -1.22
C VAL A 70 4.95 -6.00 -0.75
N ALA A 71 3.62 -5.88 -0.66
CA ALA A 71 2.95 -4.70 -0.15
C ALA A 71 3.37 -4.38 1.30
N SER A 72 3.40 -5.39 2.17
CA SER A 72 3.85 -5.25 3.56
C SER A 72 5.30 -4.75 3.67
N ARG A 73 6.24 -5.26 2.85
CA ARG A 73 7.64 -4.81 2.87
C ARG A 73 7.82 -3.41 2.30
N VAL A 74 7.05 -3.06 1.25
CA VAL A 74 7.04 -1.68 0.71
C VAL A 74 6.52 -0.71 1.76
N GLY A 75 5.47 -1.09 2.50
CA GLY A 75 4.93 -0.30 3.61
C GLY A 75 5.93 -0.12 4.76
N GLU A 76 6.60 -1.19 5.17
CA GLU A 76 7.64 -1.12 6.20
C GLU A 76 8.77 -0.17 5.79
N LYS A 77 9.26 -0.29 4.55
CA LYS A 77 10.31 0.59 4.03
C LYS A 77 9.87 2.05 3.97
N LEU A 78 8.63 2.29 3.55
CA LEU A 78 8.07 3.63 3.53
C LEU A 78 7.98 4.21 4.94
N GLY A 79 7.47 3.42 5.90
CA GLY A 79 7.37 3.83 7.30
C GLY A 79 8.74 4.20 7.90
N LEU A 80 9.79 3.44 7.58
CA LEU A 80 11.16 3.73 8.02
C LEU A 80 11.65 5.06 7.42
N ARG A 81 11.47 5.28 6.11
CA ARG A 81 11.84 6.55 5.45
C ARG A 81 11.08 7.74 6.02
N LEU A 82 9.78 7.59 6.30
CA LEU A 82 8.98 8.64 6.91
C LEU A 82 9.47 8.99 8.32
N ARG A 83 9.82 7.96 9.11
CA ARG A 83 10.37 8.15 10.44
C ARG A 83 11.74 8.84 10.42
N GLU A 84 12.60 8.50 9.47
CA GLU A 84 13.89 9.17 9.25
C GLU A 84 13.72 10.65 8.89
N VAL A 85 12.69 10.97 8.10
CA VAL A 85 12.35 12.37 7.75
C VAL A 85 11.63 13.09 8.90
N GLY A 86 11.15 12.38 9.91
CA GLY A 86 10.41 12.95 11.06
C GLY A 86 8.91 13.12 10.81
N VAL A 87 8.36 12.48 9.78
CA VAL A 87 6.91 12.43 9.54
C VAL A 87 6.27 11.37 10.41
N SER A 88 5.39 11.80 11.32
CA SER A 88 4.68 10.92 12.26
C SER A 88 3.30 10.47 11.77
N GLY A 89 2.76 11.09 10.72
CA GLY A 89 1.43 10.74 10.22
C GLY A 89 1.21 11.10 8.75
N VAL A 90 0.45 10.24 8.07
CA VAL A 90 0.06 10.39 6.65
C VAL A 90 -1.43 10.09 6.49
N GLY A 91 -2.10 10.77 5.56
CA GLY A 91 -3.50 10.51 5.20
C GLY A 91 -3.61 9.75 3.89
N ILE A 92 -4.60 8.87 3.77
CA ILE A 92 -4.93 8.18 2.51
C ILE A 92 -6.11 8.90 1.84
N ASP A 93 -6.07 9.03 0.51
CA ASP A 93 -7.27 9.38 -0.26
C ASP A 93 -8.21 8.17 -0.36
N LEU A 94 -9.21 8.16 0.52
CA LEU A 94 -10.24 7.13 0.58
C LEU A 94 -11.05 7.02 -0.70
N ALA A 95 -11.33 8.13 -1.38
CA ALA A 95 -12.13 8.11 -2.61
C ALA A 95 -11.36 7.41 -3.73
N GLU A 96 -10.05 7.67 -3.83
CA GLU A 96 -9.18 6.99 -4.78
C GLU A 96 -9.09 5.48 -4.46
N GLU A 97 -8.85 5.11 -3.22
CA GLU A 97 -8.75 3.70 -2.83
C GLU A 97 -10.07 2.92 -2.99
N LEU A 98 -11.20 3.57 -2.75
CA LEU A 98 -12.54 3.00 -2.96
C LEU A 98 -12.96 2.96 -4.43
N SER A 99 -12.27 3.64 -5.34
CA SER A 99 -12.47 3.47 -6.78
C SER A 99 -11.77 2.21 -7.31
N ARG A 100 -10.76 1.70 -6.58
CA ARG A 100 -9.95 0.56 -7.03
C ARG A 100 -10.73 -0.75 -7.04
N PRO A 101 -10.36 -1.72 -7.89
CA PRO A 101 -10.92 -3.06 -7.84
C PRO A 101 -10.77 -3.70 -6.45
N ILE A 102 -11.79 -4.42 -6.00
CA ILE A 102 -11.88 -5.05 -4.66
C ILE A 102 -10.62 -5.87 -4.33
N ARG A 103 -10.08 -6.64 -5.29
CA ARG A 103 -8.84 -7.43 -5.12
C ARG A 103 -7.64 -6.56 -4.74
N HIS A 104 -7.50 -5.37 -5.34
CA HIS A 104 -6.40 -4.46 -5.02
C HIS A 104 -6.53 -3.88 -3.62
N ARG A 105 -7.75 -3.56 -3.17
CA ARG A 105 -7.98 -3.08 -1.80
C ARG A 105 -7.47 -4.08 -0.76
N TYR A 106 -7.81 -5.36 -0.95
CA TYR A 106 -7.30 -6.43 -0.07
C TYR A 106 -5.78 -6.57 -0.06
N MET A 107 -5.14 -6.44 -1.23
CA MET A 107 -3.69 -6.60 -1.33
C MET A 107 -2.90 -5.43 -0.73
N VAL A 108 -3.53 -4.26 -0.56
CA VAL A 108 -2.89 -3.05 -0.05
C VAL A 108 -3.06 -2.91 1.47
N LEU A 109 -4.05 -3.54 2.10
CA LEU A 109 -4.23 -3.51 3.57
C LEU A 109 -2.93 -3.79 4.36
N PRO A 110 -2.14 -4.82 4.03
CA PRO A 110 -0.89 -5.11 4.74
C PRO A 110 0.18 -4.02 4.62
N LEU A 111 0.10 -3.17 3.58
CA LEU A 111 0.99 -2.02 3.43
C LEU A 111 0.71 -0.99 4.53
N PHE A 112 -0.57 -0.67 4.76
CA PHE A 112 -0.95 0.31 5.78
C PHE A 112 -0.68 -0.21 7.21
N GLU A 113 -0.96 -1.50 7.46
CA GLU A 113 -0.61 -2.12 8.74
C GLU A 113 0.90 -2.08 9.02
N SER A 114 1.73 -2.33 8.00
CA SER A 114 3.18 -2.23 8.14
C SER A 114 3.64 -0.81 8.47
N VAL A 115 3.09 0.22 7.82
CA VAL A 115 3.43 1.62 8.10
C VAL A 115 3.06 1.98 9.55
N ARG A 116 1.86 1.58 10.00
CA ARG A 116 1.41 1.74 11.39
C ARG A 116 2.32 1.02 12.39
N ARG A 117 2.78 -0.19 12.06
CA ARG A 117 3.69 -0.96 12.91
C ARG A 117 5.04 -0.27 13.12
N VAL A 118 5.50 0.53 12.15
CA VAL A 118 6.73 1.33 12.28
C VAL A 118 6.52 2.60 13.14
N GLY A 119 5.28 2.90 13.51
CA GLY A 119 4.92 4.04 14.38
C GLY A 119 4.49 5.29 13.62
N VAL A 120 4.15 5.17 12.32
CA VAL A 120 3.58 6.26 11.53
C VAL A 120 2.06 6.08 11.48
N ASP A 121 1.33 7.11 11.92
CA ASP A 121 -0.13 7.07 11.87
C ASP A 121 -0.64 7.17 10.43
N VAL A 122 -1.67 6.40 10.11
CA VAL A 122 -2.23 6.34 8.76
C VAL A 122 -3.72 6.61 8.84
N ASP A 123 -4.12 7.85 8.56
CA ASP A 123 -5.52 8.26 8.59
C ASP A 123 -6.28 7.67 7.38
N GLY A 124 -7.50 7.18 7.63
CA GLY A 124 -8.36 6.52 6.65
C GLY A 124 -8.15 5.01 6.47
N ALA A 125 -7.05 4.42 6.95
CA ALA A 125 -6.82 2.97 6.76
C ALA A 125 -7.89 2.10 7.46
N ASP A 126 -8.46 2.56 8.57
CA ASP A 126 -9.50 1.83 9.33
C ASP A 126 -10.80 1.65 8.53
N LYS A 127 -11.19 2.67 7.75
CA LYS A 127 -12.40 2.62 6.89
C LYS A 127 -12.26 1.63 5.75
N LEU A 128 -11.03 1.33 5.31
CA LEU A 128 -10.77 0.27 4.34
C LEU A 128 -10.88 -1.12 4.98
N GLY A 129 -10.52 -1.22 6.27
CA GLY A 129 -10.63 -2.44 7.07
C GLY A 129 -12.07 -2.79 7.49
N GLU A 130 -12.92 -1.80 7.76
CA GLU A 130 -14.34 -2.02 8.15
C GLU A 130 -15.18 -2.71 7.05
N MET A 131 -14.82 -2.53 5.77
CA MET A 131 -15.42 -3.28 4.66
C MET A 131 -15.12 -4.79 4.71
N ARG A 132 -14.15 -5.24 5.53
CA ARG A 132 -13.90 -6.67 5.82
C ARG A 132 -15.15 -7.34 6.38
N PHE A 133 -15.92 -6.64 7.20
CA PHE A 133 -17.07 -7.21 7.91
C PHE A 133 -18.40 -6.98 7.20
N SER A 134 -18.53 -5.91 6.42
CA SER A 134 -19.80 -5.60 5.73
C SER A 134 -20.13 -6.57 4.59
N ASN A 135 -19.11 -7.10 3.91
CA ASN A 135 -19.31 -8.09 2.83
C ASN A 135 -19.50 -9.53 3.33
N GLU A 136 -19.04 -9.83 4.55
CA GLU A 136 -19.24 -11.16 5.14
C GLU A 136 -20.68 -11.32 5.65
N THR A 137 -21.34 -10.23 6.06
CA THR A 137 -22.77 -10.26 6.42
C THR A 137 -23.68 -10.40 5.20
N ALA A 138 -23.29 -9.89 4.03
CA ALA A 138 -24.07 -10.03 2.80
C ALA A 138 -24.03 -11.44 2.19
N ALA A 139 -23.03 -12.25 2.52
CA ALA A 139 -22.85 -13.61 1.99
C ALA A 139 -23.57 -14.71 2.81
N VAL A 140 -24.16 -14.36 3.97
CA VAL A 140 -24.81 -15.33 4.87
C VAL A 140 -26.34 -15.32 4.75
N ILE A 141 -26.91 -14.43 3.93
CA ILE A 141 -28.36 -14.34 3.67
C ILE A 141 -28.68 -14.54 2.17
N GLY A 142 -27.98 -15.48 1.52
CA GLY A 142 -28.23 -15.92 0.15
C GLY A 142 -28.62 -17.38 0.08
#